data_AF-A0A9E0IN72-F1
#
_entry.id   AF-A0A9E0IN72-F1
#
_cell.length_a   1.000
_cell.length_b   1.000
_cell.length_c   1.000
_cell.angle_alpha   90.00
_cell.angle_beta   90.00
_cell.angle_gamma   90.00
#
_symmetry.space_group_name_H-M   'P 1'
#
loop_
_entity.id
_entity.type
_entity.pdbx_description
1 polymer ?
#
loop_
_entity_poly.entity_id
_entity_poly.type
_entity_poly.pdbx_seq_one_letter_code
_entity_poly.pdbx_strand_id
1 'polypeptide(L)'
;MSSPALAPGAVVALLALAAACSAPATLPDLAAAEQAERAGRTDEALAAYQRAQRTCQDLRPPRRRQLACAQALLGAAELREQRGDPGAADAYERAARAVEDRGAAAQASYKAGALRLAAGDAEAGWRLLWRTVTDFPDEAHAADALALLVEDGRRRDPRALLEQVARVLTALGATAVADNLLWVLADLSEHELADPRAARAALDRLPDEHATSGLRDDARWHAARISRQLGDAAGAATRLRALLATREVAFGAGSYFSVWLDDAQLELGRVLRDDLADLAGARAAFTALGRLYPASTLRDDAQLELAVTAERAGDRATACRHLATLATRWPETRAGRAGAARAGALACAGPAAAAP
;
A
#
# COMPACT_ATOMS: atom_id res chain seq x y z
N MET A 1 -44.15 56.04 20.68
CA MET A 1 -43.83 54.82 21.48
C MET A 1 -43.79 53.66 20.49
N SER A 2 -42.61 53.38 19.95
CA SER A 2 -42.43 52.44 18.85
C SER A 2 -41.69 51.21 19.36
N SER A 3 -42.37 50.06 19.36
CA SER A 3 -41.81 48.76 19.72
C SER A 3 -40.93 48.24 18.57
N PRO A 4 -39.74 47.67 18.83
CA PRO A 4 -38.94 47.06 17.79
C PRO A 4 -39.47 45.65 17.48
N ALA A 5 -39.64 45.35 16.19
CA ALA A 5 -39.98 44.03 15.68
C ALA A 5 -38.74 43.13 15.71
N LEU A 6 -38.83 41.99 16.38
CA LEU A 6 -37.83 40.92 16.39
C LEU A 6 -37.81 40.18 15.06
N ALA A 7 -36.63 40.00 14.49
CA ALA A 7 -36.41 39.32 13.21
C ALA A 7 -36.58 37.79 13.32
N PRO A 8 -37.24 37.11 12.36
CA PRO A 8 -37.57 35.68 12.42
C PRO A 8 -36.39 34.72 12.13
N GLY A 9 -35.14 35.19 12.18
CA GLY A 9 -33.96 34.42 11.76
C GLY A 9 -33.25 33.57 12.83
N ALA A 10 -33.62 33.69 14.11
CA ALA A 10 -32.86 33.09 15.21
C ALA A 10 -33.34 31.71 15.69
N VAL A 11 -34.50 31.22 15.21
CA VAL A 11 -35.13 29.99 15.74
C VAL A 11 -34.66 28.71 15.04
N VAL A 12 -34.09 28.80 13.82
CA VAL A 12 -33.65 27.61 13.06
C VAL A 12 -32.27 27.10 13.50
N ALA A 13 -31.44 27.94 14.14
CA ALA A 13 -30.09 27.55 14.59
C ALA A 13 -30.05 26.70 15.88
N LEU A 14 -31.11 26.73 16.71
CA LEU A 14 -31.14 25.98 17.98
C LEU A 14 -31.67 24.53 17.87
N LEU A 15 -32.38 24.19 16.79
CA LEU A 15 -32.89 22.82 16.58
C LEU A 15 -31.89 21.89 15.88
N ALA A 16 -30.84 22.42 15.25
CA ALA A 16 -29.79 21.61 14.60
C ALA A 16 -28.70 21.10 15.57
N LEU A 17 -28.60 21.66 16.80
CA LEU A 17 -27.64 21.23 17.82
C LEU A 17 -28.12 20.04 18.68
N ALA A 18 -29.42 19.71 18.64
CA ALA A 18 -29.98 18.58 19.41
C ALA A 18 -29.97 17.24 18.65
N ALA A 19 -29.62 17.24 17.35
CA ALA A 19 -29.35 16.02 16.58
C ALA A 19 -27.88 15.58 16.64
N ALA A 20 -27.12 16.10 17.61
CA ALA A 20 -25.76 15.64 17.90
C ALA A 20 -25.81 14.21 18.45
N CYS A 21 -25.56 13.25 17.55
CA CYS A 21 -25.04 11.90 17.79
C CYS A 21 -25.42 11.29 19.15
N SER A 22 -26.67 10.86 19.31
CA SER A 22 -27.04 9.96 20.40
C SER A 22 -26.38 8.60 20.14
N ALA A 23 -25.09 8.48 20.50
CA ALA A 23 -24.41 7.20 20.48
C ALA A 23 -25.24 6.22 21.32
N PRO A 24 -25.53 5.01 20.82
CA PRO A 24 -26.35 4.05 21.54
C PRO A 24 -25.76 3.82 22.93
N ALA A 25 -26.62 3.77 23.95
CA ALA A 25 -26.20 3.60 25.33
C ALA A 25 -25.29 2.38 25.46
N THR A 26 -24.05 2.60 25.90
CA THR A 26 -23.08 1.55 26.18
C THR A 26 -23.57 0.68 27.34
N LEU A 27 -23.17 -0.59 27.34
CA LEU A 27 -23.45 -1.50 28.46
C LEU A 27 -22.81 -0.91 29.73
N PRO A 28 -23.55 -0.74 30.86
CA PRO A 28 -22.99 -0.09 32.04
C PRO A 28 -21.69 -0.71 32.56
N ASP A 29 -21.58 -2.04 32.52
CA ASP A 29 -20.34 -2.75 32.89
C ASP A 29 -19.17 -2.41 31.94
N LEU A 30 -19.44 -2.23 30.65
CA LEU A 30 -18.42 -1.85 29.66
C LEU A 30 -17.97 -0.39 29.88
N ALA A 31 -18.91 0.52 30.11
CA ALA A 31 -18.59 1.92 30.44
C ALA A 31 -17.76 2.03 31.74
N ALA A 32 -18.08 1.21 32.74
CA ALA A 32 -17.32 1.11 33.97
C ALA A 32 -15.90 0.56 33.73
N ALA A 33 -15.74 -0.41 32.82
CA ALA A 33 -14.44 -0.94 32.44
C ALA A 33 -13.57 0.13 31.77
N GLU A 34 -14.09 0.81 30.75
CA GLU A 34 -13.40 1.89 30.03
C GLU A 34 -13.05 3.07 30.95
N GLN A 35 -13.90 3.37 31.94
CA GLN A 35 -13.62 4.40 32.93
C GLN A 35 -12.50 3.99 33.89
N ALA A 36 -12.52 2.74 34.37
CA ALA A 36 -11.47 2.21 35.24
C ALA A 36 -10.13 2.14 34.50
N GLU A 37 -10.13 1.74 33.22
CA GLU A 37 -8.96 1.70 32.34
C GLU A 37 -8.36 3.11 32.15
N ARG A 38 -9.18 4.10 31.79
CA ARG A 38 -8.73 5.51 31.69
C ARG A 38 -8.18 6.08 33.00
N ALA A 39 -8.62 5.54 34.14
CA ALA A 39 -8.13 5.90 35.47
C ALA A 39 -6.89 5.10 35.91
N GLY A 40 -6.35 4.20 35.07
CA GLY A 40 -5.21 3.33 35.40
C GLY A 40 -5.52 2.24 36.42
N ARG A 41 -6.81 1.98 36.72
CA ARG A 41 -7.25 0.95 37.68
C ARG A 41 -7.43 -0.39 36.98
N THR A 42 -6.31 -0.99 36.57
CA THR A 42 -6.27 -2.17 35.69
C THR A 42 -7.07 -3.37 36.22
N ASP A 43 -6.93 -3.72 37.50
CA ASP A 43 -7.64 -4.89 38.06
C ASP A 43 -9.16 -4.67 38.11
N GLU A 44 -9.59 -3.44 38.42
CA GLU A 44 -11.00 -3.07 38.41
C GLU A 44 -11.57 -3.08 36.98
N ALA A 45 -10.81 -2.58 36.01
CA ALA A 45 -11.18 -2.61 34.60
C ALA A 45 -11.33 -4.04 34.09
N LEU A 46 -10.39 -4.93 34.39
CA LEU A 46 -10.48 -6.35 34.03
C LEU A 46 -11.70 -7.03 34.66
N ALA A 47 -11.98 -6.76 35.93
CA ALA A 47 -13.18 -7.29 36.61
C ALA A 47 -14.48 -6.74 35.98
N ALA A 48 -14.49 -5.47 35.56
CA ALA A 48 -15.62 -4.85 34.87
C ALA A 48 -15.83 -5.44 33.46
N TYR A 49 -14.77 -5.62 32.68
CA TYR A 49 -14.85 -6.31 31.39
C TYR A 49 -15.38 -7.74 31.55
N GLN A 50 -14.95 -8.49 32.56
CA GLN A 50 -15.49 -9.84 32.83
C GLN A 50 -16.99 -9.84 33.16
N ARG A 51 -17.48 -8.81 33.88
CA ARG A 51 -18.93 -8.63 34.09
C ARG A 51 -19.64 -8.33 32.77
N ALA A 52 -19.09 -7.41 31.99
CA ALA A 52 -19.61 -7.04 30.67
C ALA A 52 -19.71 -8.26 29.73
N GLN A 53 -18.72 -9.15 29.73
CA GLN A 53 -18.74 -10.39 28.94
C GLN A 53 -19.90 -11.33 29.29
N ARG A 54 -20.36 -11.33 30.55
CA ARG A 54 -21.52 -12.11 30.98
C ARG A 54 -22.81 -11.39 30.60
N THR A 55 -22.93 -10.11 30.94
CA THR A 55 -24.18 -9.34 30.78
C THR A 55 -24.46 -8.97 29.33
N CYS A 56 -23.44 -8.94 28.46
CA CYS A 56 -23.64 -8.65 27.04
C CYS A 56 -24.51 -9.70 26.34
N GLN A 57 -24.49 -10.96 26.78
CA GLN A 57 -25.20 -12.09 26.15
C GLN A 57 -26.73 -11.92 26.17
N ASP A 58 -27.23 -11.21 27.18
CA ASP A 58 -28.65 -10.93 27.39
C ASP A 58 -29.16 -9.75 26.56
N LEU A 59 -28.26 -9.02 25.89
CA LEU A 59 -28.64 -7.84 25.13
C LEU A 59 -29.52 -8.20 23.93
N ARG A 60 -30.44 -7.28 23.65
CA ARG A 60 -31.28 -7.23 22.46
C ARG A 60 -31.18 -5.83 21.86
N PRO A 61 -31.16 -5.68 20.52
CA PRO A 61 -31.19 -6.73 19.48
C PRO A 61 -29.83 -7.46 19.31
N PRO A 62 -29.76 -8.58 18.55
CA PRO A 62 -28.53 -9.36 18.34
C PRO A 62 -27.31 -8.54 17.94
N ARG A 63 -27.46 -7.54 17.06
CA ARG A 63 -26.37 -6.63 16.66
C ARG A 63 -25.72 -5.91 17.85
N ARG A 64 -26.52 -5.47 18.83
CA ARG A 64 -26.01 -4.80 20.04
C ARG A 64 -25.26 -5.77 20.95
N ARG A 65 -25.77 -7.00 21.09
CA ARG A 65 -25.08 -8.09 21.79
C ARG A 65 -23.72 -8.37 21.16
N GLN A 66 -23.68 -8.57 19.84
CA GLN A 66 -22.45 -8.86 19.10
C GLN A 66 -21.39 -7.78 19.35
N LEU A 67 -21.74 -6.50 19.17
CA LEU A 67 -20.83 -5.39 19.38
C LEU A 67 -20.34 -5.30 20.83
N ALA A 68 -21.23 -5.33 21.81
CA ALA A 68 -20.87 -5.20 23.22
C ALA A 68 -20.02 -6.39 23.72
N CYS A 69 -20.33 -7.61 23.29
CA CYS A 69 -19.54 -8.79 23.63
C CYS A 69 -18.16 -8.73 22.98
N ALA A 70 -18.05 -8.30 21.72
CA ALA A 70 -16.77 -8.11 21.05
C ALA A 70 -15.90 -7.10 21.78
N GLN A 71 -16.44 -5.92 22.11
CA GLN A 71 -15.75 -4.88 22.86
C GLN A 71 -15.28 -5.38 24.23
N ALA A 72 -16.15 -6.09 24.97
CA ALA A 72 -15.80 -6.59 26.29
C ALA A 72 -14.74 -7.71 26.27
N LEU A 73 -14.71 -8.55 25.22
CA LEU A 73 -13.71 -9.60 25.06
C LEU A 73 -12.37 -9.03 24.61
N LEU A 74 -12.36 -8.15 23.60
CA LEU A 74 -11.16 -7.52 23.06
C LEU A 74 -10.52 -6.57 24.08
N GLY A 75 -11.28 -5.66 24.69
CA GLY A 75 -10.73 -4.73 25.69
C GLY A 75 -10.08 -5.44 26.88
N ALA A 76 -10.64 -6.57 27.31
CA ALA A 76 -10.03 -7.39 28.35
C ALA A 76 -8.71 -8.08 27.93
N ALA A 77 -8.56 -8.41 26.64
CA ALA A 77 -7.36 -9.01 26.09
C ALA A 77 -6.28 -7.94 25.83
N GLU A 78 -6.67 -6.80 25.27
CA GLU A 78 -5.81 -5.63 25.05
C GLU A 78 -5.23 -5.11 26.37
N LEU A 79 -6.04 -4.99 27.43
CA LEU A 79 -5.57 -4.55 28.73
C LEU A 79 -4.57 -5.54 29.36
N ARG A 80 -4.72 -6.84 29.07
CA ARG A 80 -3.74 -7.86 29.49
C ARG A 80 -2.43 -7.72 28.72
N GLU A 81 -2.50 -7.54 27.39
CA GLU A 81 -1.35 -7.28 26.52
C GLU A 81 -0.56 -6.06 27.01
N GLN A 82 -1.23 -4.95 27.28
CA GLN A 82 -0.60 -3.70 27.76
C GLN A 82 0.13 -3.88 29.11
N ARG A 83 -0.33 -4.79 29.97
CA ARG A 83 0.33 -5.11 31.25
C ARG A 83 1.50 -6.10 31.08
N GLY A 84 1.69 -6.69 29.90
CA GLY A 84 2.63 -7.79 29.69
C GLY A 84 2.19 -9.08 30.38
N ASP A 85 0.87 -9.29 30.56
CA ASP A 85 0.34 -10.54 31.12
C ASP A 85 0.57 -11.69 30.12
N PRO A 86 1.28 -12.77 30.48
CA PRO A 86 1.52 -13.90 29.58
C PRO A 86 0.22 -14.59 29.13
N GLY A 87 -0.89 -14.42 29.85
CA GLY A 87 -2.22 -14.91 29.48
C GLY A 87 -2.96 -14.07 28.42
N ALA A 88 -2.35 -13.00 27.89
CA ALA A 88 -2.96 -12.15 26.87
C ALA A 88 -3.27 -12.92 25.58
N ALA A 89 -2.34 -13.77 25.11
CA ALA A 89 -2.56 -14.60 23.92
C ALA A 89 -3.78 -15.52 24.09
N ASP A 90 -3.89 -16.21 25.24
CA ASP A 90 -5.04 -17.06 25.55
C ASP A 90 -6.36 -16.27 25.59
N ALA A 91 -6.32 -15.03 26.07
CA ALA A 91 -7.50 -14.16 26.11
C ALA A 91 -7.99 -13.80 24.70
N TYR A 92 -7.06 -13.45 23.80
CA TYR A 92 -7.38 -13.23 22.39
C TYR A 92 -7.87 -14.50 21.69
N GLU A 93 -7.27 -15.65 21.93
CA GLU A 93 -7.76 -16.91 21.34
C GLU A 93 -9.20 -17.24 21.77
N ARG A 94 -9.54 -16.97 23.04
CA ARG A 94 -10.93 -17.11 23.52
C ARG A 94 -11.84 -16.10 22.84
N ALA A 95 -11.40 -14.84 22.70
CA ALA A 95 -12.16 -13.81 22.00
C ALA A 95 -12.42 -14.21 20.53
N ALA A 96 -11.42 -14.66 19.79
CA ALA A 96 -11.54 -15.09 18.39
C ALA A 96 -12.57 -16.22 18.18
N ARG A 97 -12.76 -17.09 19.18
CA ARG A 97 -13.77 -18.17 19.12
C ARG A 97 -15.17 -17.73 19.55
N ALA A 98 -15.27 -16.70 20.40
CA ALA A 98 -16.52 -16.28 21.01
C ALA A 98 -17.19 -15.10 20.31
N VAL A 99 -16.43 -14.28 19.60
CA VAL A 99 -16.94 -13.11 18.89
C VAL A 99 -17.58 -13.52 17.56
N GLU A 100 -18.82 -13.09 17.34
CA GLU A 100 -19.55 -13.33 16.08
C GLU A 100 -19.18 -12.34 14.97
N ASP A 101 -18.69 -11.14 15.34
CA ASP A 101 -18.23 -10.13 14.39
C ASP A 101 -16.90 -10.57 13.75
N ARG A 102 -16.87 -10.66 12.42
CA ARG A 102 -15.73 -11.23 11.68
C ARG A 102 -14.46 -10.40 11.82
N GLY A 103 -14.56 -9.07 11.76
CA GLY A 103 -13.42 -8.17 11.89
C GLY A 103 -12.79 -8.26 13.28
N ALA A 104 -13.61 -8.24 14.33
CA ALA A 104 -13.15 -8.41 15.71
C ALA A 104 -12.58 -9.82 15.98
N ALA A 105 -13.17 -10.87 15.37
CA ALA A 105 -12.62 -12.23 15.46
C ALA A 105 -11.26 -12.35 14.75
N ALA A 106 -11.11 -11.71 13.58
CA ALA A 106 -9.86 -11.65 12.84
C ALA A 106 -8.77 -10.89 13.63
N GLN A 107 -9.12 -9.74 14.23
CA GLN A 107 -8.24 -8.98 15.12
C GLN A 107 -7.73 -9.84 16.26
N ALA A 108 -8.64 -10.53 16.95
CA ALA A 108 -8.30 -11.41 18.06
C ALA A 108 -7.39 -12.57 17.61
N SER A 109 -7.71 -13.22 16.48
CA SER A 109 -6.90 -14.31 15.95
C SER A 109 -5.48 -13.85 15.59
N TYR A 110 -5.36 -12.72 14.89
CA TYR A 110 -4.08 -12.09 14.56
C TYR A 110 -3.27 -11.76 15.82
N LYS A 111 -3.87 -11.04 16.77
CA LYS A 111 -3.20 -10.63 18.02
C LYS A 111 -2.72 -11.83 18.84
N ALA A 112 -3.53 -12.88 18.94
CA ALA A 112 -3.12 -14.12 19.57
C ALA A 112 -1.88 -14.73 18.89
N GLY A 113 -1.90 -14.85 17.56
CA GLY A 113 -0.78 -15.39 16.79
C GLY A 113 0.50 -14.56 16.93
N ALA A 114 0.39 -13.24 16.84
CA ALA A 114 1.51 -12.32 16.99
C ALA A 114 2.17 -12.42 18.38
N LEU A 115 1.35 -12.47 19.46
CA LEU A 115 1.86 -12.61 20.83
C LEU A 115 2.54 -13.96 21.07
N ARG A 116 1.99 -15.05 20.53
CA ARG A 116 2.63 -16.38 20.61
C ARG A 116 3.99 -16.38 19.92
N LEU A 117 4.05 -15.81 18.72
CA LEU A 117 5.29 -15.71 17.96
C LEU A 117 6.34 -14.88 18.71
N ALA A 118 5.95 -13.73 19.26
CA ALA A 118 6.82 -12.88 20.08
C ALA A 118 7.31 -13.57 21.37
N ALA A 119 6.50 -14.44 21.96
CA ALA A 119 6.86 -15.25 23.12
C ALA A 119 7.77 -16.47 22.78
N GLY A 120 8.12 -16.67 21.51
CA GLY A 120 8.94 -17.79 21.05
C GLY A 120 8.16 -19.09 20.77
N ASP A 121 6.84 -19.10 20.97
CA ASP A 121 5.96 -20.21 20.60
C ASP A 121 5.61 -20.12 19.11
N ALA A 122 6.62 -20.40 18.29
CA ALA A 122 6.54 -20.23 16.85
C ALA A 122 5.45 -21.10 16.21
N GLU A 123 5.30 -22.35 16.66
CA GLU A 123 4.32 -23.27 16.10
C GLU A 123 2.88 -22.79 16.35
N ALA A 124 2.55 -22.40 17.60
CA ALA A 124 1.23 -21.86 17.90
C ALA A 124 1.00 -20.52 17.20
N GLY A 125 2.00 -19.64 17.17
CA GLY A 125 1.94 -18.36 16.47
C GLY A 125 1.63 -18.53 14.99
N TRP A 126 2.39 -19.36 14.27
CA TRP A 126 2.18 -19.64 12.86
C TRP A 126 0.80 -20.24 12.58
N ARG A 127 0.37 -21.21 13.39
CA ARG A 127 -0.95 -21.82 13.25
C ARG A 127 -2.07 -20.79 13.36
N LEU A 128 -1.99 -19.88 14.33
CA LEU A 128 -2.99 -18.83 14.51
C LEU A 128 -2.94 -17.77 13.40
N LEU A 129 -1.74 -17.37 12.95
CA LEU A 129 -1.60 -16.40 11.86
C LEU A 129 -2.12 -16.96 10.53
N TRP A 130 -1.80 -18.21 10.18
CA TRP A 130 -2.36 -18.85 8.99
C TRP A 130 -3.87 -19.04 9.10
N ARG A 131 -4.38 -19.32 10.30
CA ARG A 131 -5.81 -19.35 10.56
C ARG A 131 -6.44 -17.98 10.30
N THR A 132 -5.80 -16.88 10.70
CA THR A 132 -6.30 -15.53 10.38
C THR A 132 -6.41 -15.32 8.87
N VAL A 133 -5.36 -15.69 8.11
CA VAL A 133 -5.35 -15.58 6.64
C VAL A 133 -6.44 -16.42 5.99
N THR A 134 -6.70 -17.63 6.50
CA THR A 134 -7.61 -18.60 5.86
C THR A 134 -9.07 -18.48 6.30
N ASP A 135 -9.35 -18.20 7.57
CA ASP A 135 -10.72 -18.07 8.09
C ASP A 135 -11.31 -16.66 7.84
N PHE A 136 -10.44 -15.64 7.73
CA PHE A 136 -10.82 -14.23 7.59
C PHE A 136 -10.14 -13.53 6.39
N PRO A 137 -10.14 -14.11 5.18
CA PRO A 137 -9.32 -13.65 4.06
C PRO A 137 -9.72 -12.28 3.50
N ASP A 138 -10.90 -11.77 3.85
CA ASP A 138 -11.42 -10.47 3.42
C ASP A 138 -11.26 -9.37 4.48
N GLU A 139 -10.74 -9.70 5.67
CA GLU A 139 -10.54 -8.75 6.76
C GLU A 139 -9.12 -8.17 6.71
N ALA A 140 -8.96 -6.89 7.10
CA ALA A 140 -7.66 -6.21 7.06
C ALA A 140 -6.55 -6.97 7.83
N HIS A 141 -6.91 -7.62 8.93
CA HIS A 141 -5.96 -8.38 9.75
C HIS A 141 -5.43 -9.66 9.10
N ALA A 142 -6.02 -10.14 7.99
CA ALA A 142 -5.40 -11.20 7.21
C ALA A 142 -4.12 -10.72 6.51
N ALA A 143 -4.10 -9.49 6.01
CA ALA A 143 -2.90 -8.89 5.43
C ALA A 143 -1.81 -8.66 6.51
N ASP A 144 -2.19 -8.18 7.69
CA ASP A 144 -1.27 -8.03 8.83
C ASP A 144 -0.66 -9.38 9.24
N ALA A 145 -1.48 -10.42 9.33
CA ALA A 145 -1.04 -11.77 9.67
C ALA A 145 -0.08 -12.35 8.61
N LEU A 146 -0.39 -12.14 7.32
CA LEU A 146 0.48 -12.57 6.22
C LEU A 146 1.82 -11.82 6.26
N ALA A 147 1.83 -10.51 6.52
CA ALA A 147 3.06 -9.74 6.63
C ALA A 147 3.99 -10.30 7.72
N LEU A 148 3.45 -10.63 8.90
CA LEU A 148 4.22 -11.21 10.00
C LEU A 148 4.73 -12.63 9.68
N LEU A 149 3.91 -13.46 9.03
CA LEU A 149 4.32 -14.78 8.53
C LEU A 149 5.47 -14.69 7.54
N VAL A 150 5.45 -13.69 6.65
CA VAL A 150 6.50 -13.47 5.66
C VAL A 150 7.79 -13.01 6.32
N GLU A 151 7.70 -12.04 7.22
CA GLU A 151 8.86 -11.52 7.95
C GLU A 151 9.60 -12.62 8.70
N ASP A 152 8.86 -13.47 9.42
CA ASP A 152 9.43 -14.57 10.18
C ASP A 152 9.85 -15.76 9.28
N GLY A 153 9.03 -16.09 8.27
CA GLY A 153 9.27 -17.24 7.39
C GLY A 153 10.47 -17.07 6.48
N ARG A 154 10.78 -15.85 6.00
CA ARG A 154 12.02 -15.57 5.25
C ARG A 154 13.27 -15.96 6.01
N ARG A 155 13.29 -15.74 7.33
CA ARG A 155 14.44 -16.06 8.18
C ARG A 155 14.58 -17.56 8.45
N ARG A 156 13.49 -18.32 8.35
CA ARG A 156 13.44 -19.75 8.70
C ARG A 156 13.68 -20.63 7.48
N ASP A 157 12.75 -20.57 6.53
CA ASP A 157 12.72 -21.39 5.33
C ASP A 157 11.83 -20.68 4.28
N PRO A 158 12.44 -19.83 3.44
CA PRO A 158 11.68 -19.08 2.44
C PRO A 158 11.05 -19.99 1.38
N ARG A 159 11.62 -21.19 1.14
CA ARG A 159 11.07 -22.14 0.17
C ARG A 159 9.79 -22.78 0.70
N ALA A 160 9.81 -23.27 1.94
CA ALA A 160 8.62 -23.82 2.57
C ALA A 160 7.51 -22.76 2.72
N LEU A 161 7.88 -21.51 3.03
CA LEU A 161 6.94 -20.39 3.04
C LEU A 161 6.30 -20.17 1.66
N LEU A 162 7.09 -20.10 0.58
CA LEU A 162 6.59 -19.93 -0.78
C LEU A 162 5.61 -21.05 -1.17
N GLU A 163 5.95 -22.30 -0.86
CA GLU A 163 5.07 -23.45 -1.12
C GLU A 163 3.75 -23.35 -0.35
N GLN A 164 3.78 -22.90 0.91
CA GLN A 164 2.58 -22.68 1.72
C GLN A 164 1.71 -21.55 1.15
N VAL A 165 2.31 -20.41 0.77
CA VAL A 165 1.61 -19.29 0.14
C VAL A 165 0.93 -19.74 -1.16
N ALA A 166 1.62 -20.51 -2.00
CA ALA A 166 1.06 -21.01 -3.26
C ALA A 166 -0.16 -21.94 -3.05
N ARG A 167 -0.09 -22.82 -2.04
CA ARG A 167 -1.21 -23.68 -1.65
C ARG A 167 -2.41 -22.85 -1.17
N VAL A 168 -2.18 -21.87 -0.30
CA VAL A 168 -3.23 -21.01 0.26
C VAL A 168 -3.87 -20.15 -0.83
N LEU A 169 -3.07 -19.56 -1.73
CA LEU A 169 -3.57 -18.76 -2.85
C LEU A 169 -4.54 -19.53 -3.74
N THR A 170 -4.30 -20.82 -3.96
CA THR A 170 -5.19 -21.67 -4.77
C THR A 170 -6.61 -21.71 -4.19
N ALA A 171 -6.74 -21.74 -2.87
CA ALA A 171 -8.05 -21.75 -2.20
C ALA A 171 -8.66 -20.35 -2.04
N LEU A 172 -7.82 -19.31 -1.94
CA LEU A 172 -8.23 -17.95 -1.59
C LEU A 172 -8.24 -16.97 -2.78
N GLY A 173 -8.04 -17.43 -4.02
CA GLY A 173 -7.83 -16.57 -5.19
C GLY A 173 -8.93 -15.53 -5.51
N ALA A 174 -10.12 -15.62 -4.90
CA ALA A 174 -11.20 -14.65 -5.08
C ALA A 174 -11.43 -13.72 -3.87
N THR A 175 -10.49 -13.67 -2.92
CA THR A 175 -10.60 -12.93 -1.65
C THR A 175 -9.74 -11.67 -1.64
N ALA A 176 -9.97 -10.78 -0.67
CA ALA A 176 -9.20 -9.54 -0.56
C ALA A 176 -7.72 -9.74 -0.23
N VAL A 177 -7.33 -10.85 0.43
CA VAL A 177 -5.91 -11.15 0.73
C VAL A 177 -5.16 -11.78 -0.46
N ALA A 178 -5.86 -12.19 -1.51
CA ALA A 178 -5.26 -12.91 -2.64
C ALA A 178 -4.19 -12.09 -3.39
N ASP A 179 -4.37 -10.78 -3.51
CA ASP A 179 -3.39 -9.90 -4.13
C ASP A 179 -2.09 -9.82 -3.30
N ASN A 180 -2.20 -9.76 -1.99
CA ASN A 180 -1.07 -9.81 -1.07
C ASN A 180 -0.34 -11.16 -1.17
N LEU A 181 -1.07 -12.28 -1.30
CA LEU A 181 -0.47 -13.60 -1.51
C LEU A 181 0.30 -13.67 -2.84
N LEU A 182 -0.24 -13.12 -3.93
CA LEU A 182 0.46 -13.00 -5.22
C LEU A 182 1.72 -12.16 -5.12
N TRP A 183 1.64 -11.02 -4.42
CA TRP A 183 2.78 -10.15 -4.19
C TRP A 183 3.88 -10.87 -3.39
N VAL A 184 3.51 -11.60 -2.34
CA VAL A 184 4.45 -12.40 -1.55
C VAL A 184 5.10 -13.50 -2.38
N LEU A 185 4.35 -14.19 -3.25
CA LEU A 185 4.94 -15.17 -4.17
C LEU A 185 5.96 -14.53 -5.09
N ALA A 186 5.65 -13.35 -5.63
CA ALA A 186 6.55 -12.64 -6.51
C ALA A 186 7.85 -12.26 -5.79
N ASP A 187 7.73 -11.63 -4.62
CA ASP A 187 8.85 -11.15 -3.83
C ASP A 187 9.76 -12.30 -3.36
N LEU A 188 9.20 -13.37 -2.79
CA LEU A 188 9.99 -14.54 -2.37
C LEU A 188 10.70 -15.22 -3.55
N SER A 189 10.02 -15.32 -4.69
CA SER A 189 10.61 -15.88 -5.91
C SER A 189 11.81 -15.04 -6.38
N GLU A 190 11.67 -13.71 -6.39
CA GLU A 190 12.72 -12.82 -6.84
C GLU A 190 13.92 -12.80 -5.87
N HIS A 191 13.66 -12.58 -4.58
CA HIS A 191 14.70 -12.21 -3.64
C HIS A 191 15.28 -13.39 -2.85
N GLU A 192 14.49 -14.42 -2.58
CA GLU A 192 14.94 -15.55 -1.77
C GLU A 192 15.31 -16.77 -2.64
N LEU A 193 14.58 -16.99 -3.74
CA LEU A 193 14.82 -18.13 -4.64
C LEU A 193 15.62 -17.78 -5.90
N ALA A 194 15.89 -16.48 -6.13
CA ALA A 194 16.55 -15.98 -7.35
C ALA A 194 15.89 -16.51 -8.64
N ASP A 195 14.56 -16.63 -8.65
CA ASP A 195 13.74 -17.02 -9.80
C ASP A 195 12.93 -15.82 -10.33
N PRO A 196 13.56 -14.94 -11.13
CA PRO A 196 12.87 -13.81 -11.74
C PRO A 196 11.74 -14.24 -12.69
N ARG A 197 11.77 -15.45 -13.25
CA ARG A 197 10.69 -15.90 -14.14
C ARG A 197 9.41 -16.20 -13.35
N ALA A 198 9.53 -16.91 -12.24
CA ALA A 198 8.42 -17.16 -11.33
C ALA A 198 7.90 -15.85 -10.72
N ALA A 199 8.81 -14.94 -10.32
CA ALA A 199 8.45 -13.64 -9.79
C ALA A 199 7.57 -12.84 -10.76
N ARG A 200 8.03 -12.70 -12.01
CA ARG A 200 7.27 -12.02 -13.06
C ARG A 200 5.90 -12.66 -13.31
N ALA A 201 5.84 -13.99 -13.37
CA ALA A 201 4.59 -14.70 -13.61
C ALA A 201 3.55 -14.43 -12.51
N ALA A 202 3.98 -14.32 -11.24
CA ALA A 202 3.10 -13.95 -10.15
C ALA A 202 2.62 -12.48 -10.25
N LEU A 203 3.53 -11.55 -10.59
CA LEU A 203 3.17 -10.13 -10.77
C LEU A 203 2.21 -9.90 -11.94
N ASP A 204 2.34 -10.64 -13.03
CA ASP A 204 1.47 -10.51 -14.20
C ASP A 204 0.02 -10.90 -13.89
N ARG A 205 -0.20 -11.77 -12.90
CA ARG A 205 -1.55 -12.18 -12.46
C ARG A 205 -2.31 -11.08 -11.74
N LEU A 206 -1.63 -10.18 -11.02
CA LEU A 206 -2.26 -9.11 -10.24
C LEU A 206 -3.19 -8.20 -11.06
N PRO A 207 -2.75 -7.59 -12.18
CA PRO A 207 -3.65 -6.76 -13.00
C PRO A 207 -4.80 -7.51 -13.64
N ASP A 208 -4.66 -8.81 -13.89
CA ASP A 208 -5.64 -9.61 -14.61
C ASP A 208 -6.68 -10.23 -13.66
N GLU A 209 -6.23 -10.75 -12.51
CA GLU A 209 -7.08 -11.42 -11.51
C GLU A 209 -7.64 -10.43 -10.47
N HIS A 210 -6.95 -9.32 -10.20
CA HIS A 210 -7.29 -8.36 -9.15
C HIS A 210 -7.27 -6.91 -9.66
N ALA A 211 -8.13 -6.62 -10.63
CA ALA A 211 -8.17 -5.31 -11.31
C ALA A 211 -8.38 -4.11 -10.37
N THR A 212 -8.97 -4.29 -9.18
CA THR A 212 -9.19 -3.26 -8.15
C THR A 212 -8.09 -3.19 -7.09
N SER A 213 -7.08 -4.06 -7.15
CA SER A 213 -5.98 -4.06 -6.18
C SER A 213 -5.16 -2.78 -6.26
N GLY A 214 -4.78 -2.26 -5.09
CA GLY A 214 -3.82 -1.17 -4.97
C GLY A 214 -2.42 -1.53 -5.47
N LEU A 215 -2.08 -2.82 -5.51
CA LEU A 215 -0.77 -3.34 -5.92
C LEU A 215 -0.62 -3.50 -7.43
N ARG A 216 -1.67 -3.23 -8.21
CA ARG A 216 -1.69 -3.45 -9.66
C ARG A 216 -0.59 -2.67 -10.38
N ASP A 217 -0.42 -1.41 -9.99
CA ASP A 217 0.50 -0.50 -10.67
C ASP A 217 1.95 -0.82 -10.27
N ASP A 218 2.19 -1.16 -8.99
CA ASP A 218 3.45 -1.73 -8.51
C ASP A 218 3.81 -3.02 -9.25
N ALA A 219 2.83 -3.92 -9.43
CA ALA A 219 3.06 -5.18 -10.12
C ALA A 219 3.52 -4.98 -11.57
N ARG A 220 2.90 -4.05 -12.30
CA ARG A 220 3.32 -3.71 -13.68
C ARG A 220 4.71 -3.11 -13.73
N TRP A 221 5.04 -2.22 -12.79
CA TRP A 221 6.36 -1.62 -12.68
C TRP A 221 7.45 -2.68 -12.42
N HIS A 222 7.27 -3.51 -11.38
CA HIS A 222 8.23 -4.55 -11.03
C HIS A 222 8.35 -5.62 -12.13
N ALA A 223 7.23 -6.06 -12.72
CA ALA A 223 7.24 -7.03 -13.80
C ALA A 223 7.93 -6.49 -15.07
N ALA A 224 7.85 -5.19 -15.35
CA ALA A 224 8.60 -4.57 -16.44
C ALA A 224 10.11 -4.60 -16.19
N ARG A 225 10.54 -4.23 -14.98
CA ARG A 225 11.97 -4.30 -14.58
C ARG A 225 12.50 -5.72 -14.71
N ILE A 226 11.78 -6.71 -14.19
CA ILE A 226 12.16 -8.12 -14.27
C ILE A 226 12.18 -8.60 -15.73
N SER A 227 11.21 -8.19 -16.55
CA SER A 227 11.20 -8.51 -17.98
C SER A 227 12.47 -8.02 -18.68
N ARG A 228 12.90 -6.79 -18.38
CA ARG A 228 14.15 -6.24 -18.90
C ARG A 228 15.37 -7.05 -18.45
N GLN A 229 15.44 -7.44 -17.17
CA GLN A 229 16.51 -8.30 -16.65
C GLN A 229 16.57 -9.67 -17.34
N LEU A 230 15.41 -10.22 -17.73
CA LEU A 230 15.28 -11.47 -18.46
C LEU A 230 15.54 -11.35 -19.97
N GLY A 231 15.87 -10.15 -20.47
CA GLY A 231 16.06 -9.88 -21.90
C GLY A 231 14.75 -9.74 -22.70
N ASP A 232 13.59 -9.70 -22.03
CA ASP A 232 12.28 -9.49 -22.64
C ASP A 232 11.92 -8.00 -22.67
N ALA A 233 12.65 -7.25 -23.51
CA ALA A 233 12.46 -5.81 -23.68
C ALA A 233 11.06 -5.44 -24.23
N ALA A 234 10.52 -6.26 -25.13
CA ALA A 234 9.18 -6.05 -25.68
C ALA A 234 8.09 -6.23 -24.61
N GLY A 235 8.23 -7.25 -23.76
CA GLY A 235 7.37 -7.46 -22.60
C GLY A 235 7.50 -6.34 -21.57
N ALA A 236 8.71 -5.82 -21.33
CA ALA A 236 8.91 -4.66 -20.46
C ALA A 236 8.18 -3.42 -20.97
N ALA A 237 8.35 -3.07 -22.24
CA ALA A 237 7.67 -1.94 -22.87
C ALA A 237 6.14 -2.09 -22.83
N THR A 238 5.61 -3.30 -23.02
CA THR A 238 4.17 -3.58 -22.95
C THR A 238 3.60 -3.28 -21.56
N ARG A 239 4.27 -3.76 -20.50
CA ARG A 239 3.85 -3.54 -19.10
C ARG A 239 3.92 -2.08 -18.70
N LEU A 240 4.99 -1.37 -19.10
CA LEU A 240 5.14 0.07 -18.86
C LEU A 240 4.05 0.88 -19.55
N ARG A 241 3.70 0.54 -20.80
CA ARG A 241 2.57 1.18 -21.49
C ARG A 241 1.24 0.92 -20.78
N ALA A 242 1.00 -0.30 -20.31
CA ALA A 242 -0.20 -0.65 -19.55
C ALA A 242 -0.28 0.12 -18.22
N LEU A 243 0.86 0.33 -17.54
CA LEU A 243 0.94 1.19 -16.35
C LEU A 243 0.64 2.65 -16.69
N LEU A 244 1.25 3.21 -17.74
CA LEU A 244 1.01 4.60 -18.15
C LEU A 244 -0.44 4.87 -18.59
N ALA A 245 -1.14 3.85 -19.10
CA ALA A 245 -2.55 3.95 -19.47
C ALA A 245 -3.49 4.15 -18.27
N THR A 246 -3.06 3.87 -17.02
CA THR A 246 -3.91 4.07 -15.83
C THR A 246 -4.15 5.55 -15.53
N ARG A 247 -3.27 6.43 -16.01
CA ARG A 247 -3.41 7.89 -15.88
C ARG A 247 -4.67 8.43 -16.54
N GLU A 248 -5.09 7.85 -17.67
CA GLU A 248 -6.20 8.39 -18.49
C GLU A 248 -7.57 8.22 -17.81
N VAL A 249 -7.66 7.37 -16.79
CA VAL A 249 -8.92 7.01 -16.13
C VAL A 249 -9.33 8.00 -15.01
N ALA A 250 -8.44 8.88 -14.56
CA ALA A 250 -8.68 9.79 -13.42
C ALA A 250 -9.40 11.12 -13.77
N PHE A 251 -10.22 11.18 -14.83
CA PHE A 251 -11.09 12.33 -15.09
C PHE A 251 -12.34 12.27 -14.21
N GLY A 252 -12.31 12.91 -13.03
CA GLY A 252 -13.51 13.30 -12.27
C GLY A 252 -13.71 12.69 -10.88
N ALA A 253 -12.92 11.69 -10.48
CA ALA A 253 -13.08 11.02 -9.17
C ALA A 253 -11.75 10.98 -8.40
N GLY A 254 -11.24 12.16 -8.03
CA GLY A 254 -9.96 12.28 -7.33
C GLY A 254 -8.76 11.91 -8.21
N SER A 255 -7.65 12.60 -8.01
CA SER A 255 -6.41 12.31 -8.72
C SER A 255 -5.75 11.05 -8.15
N TYR A 256 -6.11 9.87 -8.67
CA TYR A 256 -5.27 8.68 -8.48
C TYR A 256 -4.04 8.83 -9.36
N PHE A 257 -2.89 9.06 -8.73
CA PHE A 257 -1.59 9.05 -9.38
C PHE A 257 -0.76 7.95 -8.75
N SER A 258 -0.54 6.85 -9.49
CA SER A 258 0.50 5.91 -9.10
C SER A 258 1.84 6.65 -9.02
N VAL A 259 2.59 6.36 -7.96
CA VAL A 259 3.92 6.95 -7.71
C VAL A 259 4.92 6.57 -8.79
N TRP A 260 4.62 5.57 -9.62
CA TRP A 260 5.48 5.05 -10.67
C TRP A 260 5.26 5.68 -12.04
N LEU A 261 4.31 6.60 -12.22
CA LEU A 261 3.90 7.03 -13.56
C LEU A 261 4.99 7.81 -14.32
N ASP A 262 5.74 8.68 -13.66
CA ASP A 262 6.86 9.40 -14.28
C ASP A 262 8.12 8.53 -14.40
N ASP A 263 8.43 7.70 -13.40
CA ASP A 263 9.47 6.66 -13.50
C ASP A 263 9.21 5.70 -14.67
N ALA A 264 7.98 5.24 -14.84
CA ALA A 264 7.57 4.36 -15.94
C ALA A 264 7.70 5.05 -17.30
N GLN A 265 7.41 6.35 -17.37
CA GLN A 265 7.57 7.11 -18.61
C GLN A 265 9.04 7.25 -19.01
N LEU A 266 9.93 7.49 -18.03
CA LEU A 266 11.37 7.56 -18.23
C LEU A 266 11.93 6.19 -18.63
N GLU A 267 11.56 5.14 -17.89
CA GLU A 267 12.04 3.78 -18.14
C GLU A 267 11.55 3.24 -19.49
N LEU A 268 10.32 3.56 -19.91
CA LEU A 268 9.83 3.20 -21.24
C LEU A 268 10.72 3.79 -22.34
N GLY A 269 11.14 5.05 -22.19
CA GLY A 269 12.08 5.67 -23.14
C GLY A 269 13.43 4.95 -23.19
N ARG A 270 13.95 4.51 -22.04
CA ARG A 270 15.20 3.75 -21.95
C ARG A 270 15.08 2.38 -22.61
N VAL A 271 14.03 1.61 -22.28
CA VAL A 271 13.78 0.30 -22.90
C VAL A 271 13.67 0.43 -24.42
N LEU A 272 12.92 1.41 -24.91
CA LEU A 272 12.77 1.64 -26.35
C LEU A 272 14.10 1.96 -27.02
N ARG A 273 14.92 2.83 -26.42
CA ARG A 273 16.21 3.23 -27.00
C ARG A 273 17.27 2.15 -26.91
N ASP A 274 17.47 1.61 -25.72
CA ASP A 274 18.63 0.80 -25.37
C ASP A 274 18.41 -0.66 -25.76
N ASP A 275 17.20 -1.18 -25.58
CA ASP A 275 16.95 -2.62 -25.73
C ASP A 275 16.22 -2.94 -27.04
N LEU A 276 15.37 -2.03 -27.53
CA LEU A 276 14.59 -2.22 -28.77
C LEU A 276 15.10 -1.41 -29.97
N ALA A 277 16.09 -0.53 -29.77
CA ALA A 277 16.61 0.39 -30.78
C ALA A 277 15.55 1.27 -31.49
N ASP A 278 14.38 1.46 -30.87
CA ASP A 278 13.31 2.35 -31.33
C ASP A 278 13.58 3.79 -30.85
N LEU A 279 14.49 4.47 -31.56
CA LEU A 279 14.89 5.84 -31.23
C LEU A 279 13.73 6.84 -31.36
N ALA A 280 12.80 6.60 -32.28
CA ALA A 280 11.62 7.46 -32.47
C ALA A 280 10.65 7.32 -31.31
N GLY A 281 10.32 6.08 -30.91
CA GLY A 281 9.51 5.80 -29.75
C GLY A 281 10.13 6.30 -28.45
N ALA A 282 11.44 6.13 -28.28
CA ALA A 282 12.17 6.64 -27.12
C ALA A 282 12.06 8.17 -27.01
N ARG A 283 12.28 8.90 -28.12
CA ARG A 283 12.11 10.36 -28.16
C ARG A 283 10.69 10.78 -27.79
N ALA A 284 9.68 10.06 -28.28
CA ALA A 284 8.28 10.33 -27.95
C ALA A 284 8.03 10.13 -26.44
N ALA A 285 8.53 9.05 -25.86
CA ALA A 285 8.39 8.75 -24.43
C ALA A 285 9.05 9.81 -23.54
N PHE A 286 10.31 10.18 -23.81
CA PHE A 286 10.99 11.21 -23.02
C PHE A 286 10.35 12.60 -23.16
N THR A 287 9.88 12.95 -24.37
CA THR A 287 9.13 14.20 -24.59
C THR A 287 7.81 14.20 -23.82
N ALA A 288 7.12 13.05 -23.78
CA ALA A 288 5.87 12.90 -23.04
C ALA A 288 6.08 13.15 -21.54
N LEU A 289 7.22 12.75 -20.95
CA LEU A 289 7.49 12.96 -19.53
C LEU A 289 7.37 14.43 -19.13
N GLY A 290 8.07 15.32 -19.83
CA GLY A 290 8.05 16.76 -19.51
C GLY A 290 6.68 17.42 -19.73
N ARG A 291 5.88 16.91 -20.68
CA ARG A 291 4.53 17.41 -20.98
C ARG A 291 3.49 16.90 -20.00
N LEU A 292 3.55 15.61 -19.67
CA LEU A 292 2.55 14.91 -18.88
C LEU A 292 2.83 15.07 -17.38
N TYR A 293 4.10 15.16 -16.95
CA TYR A 293 4.48 15.26 -15.54
C TYR A 293 5.29 16.55 -15.29
N PRO A 294 4.67 17.74 -15.43
CA PRO A 294 5.39 19.02 -15.33
C PRO A 294 5.99 19.28 -13.94
N ALA A 295 5.48 18.63 -12.88
CA ALA A 295 6.00 18.71 -11.53
C ALA A 295 7.04 17.63 -11.20
N SER A 296 7.29 16.67 -12.10
CA SER A 296 8.26 15.59 -11.85
C SER A 296 9.68 16.15 -11.72
N THR A 297 10.43 15.58 -10.78
CA THR A 297 11.86 15.84 -10.61
C THR A 297 12.69 15.18 -11.71
N LEU A 298 12.14 14.26 -12.50
CA LEU A 298 12.83 13.52 -13.57
C LEU A 298 12.86 14.26 -14.92
N ARG A 299 12.44 15.52 -14.97
CA ARG A 299 12.36 16.31 -16.21
C ARG A 299 13.74 16.63 -16.79
N ASP A 300 14.73 16.86 -15.93
CA ASP A 300 16.13 17.07 -16.28
C ASP A 300 16.78 15.77 -16.78
N ASP A 301 16.52 14.64 -16.11
CA ASP A 301 16.91 13.30 -16.58
C ASP A 301 16.31 13.03 -17.98
N ALA A 302 15.00 13.22 -18.18
CA ALA A 302 14.37 13.03 -19.50
C ALA A 302 14.97 13.94 -20.60
N GLN A 303 15.33 15.17 -20.24
CA GLN A 303 15.98 16.11 -21.16
C GLN A 303 17.40 15.64 -21.55
N LEU A 304 18.15 15.08 -20.60
CA LEU A 304 19.44 14.44 -20.90
C LEU A 304 19.24 13.23 -21.82
N GLU A 305 18.27 12.38 -21.54
CA GLU A 305 18.01 11.18 -22.33
C GLU A 305 17.53 11.53 -23.76
N LEU A 306 16.83 12.64 -23.97
CA LEU A 306 16.53 13.18 -25.31
C LEU A 306 17.80 13.54 -26.08
N ALA A 307 18.78 14.17 -25.43
CA ALA A 307 20.06 14.48 -26.06
C ALA A 307 20.82 13.20 -26.46
N VAL A 308 20.89 12.22 -25.55
CA VAL A 308 21.52 10.91 -25.81
C VAL A 308 20.83 10.21 -26.99
N THR A 309 19.51 10.24 -27.04
CA THR A 309 18.72 9.61 -28.11
C THR A 309 18.96 10.29 -29.46
N ALA A 310 19.00 11.63 -29.50
CA ALA A 310 19.29 12.38 -30.72
C ALA A 310 20.71 12.11 -31.23
N GLU A 311 21.70 12.03 -30.33
CA GLU A 311 23.07 11.68 -30.70
C GLU A 311 23.17 10.28 -31.29
N ARG A 312 22.51 9.28 -30.69
CA ARG A 312 22.46 7.91 -31.25
C ARG A 312 21.76 7.86 -32.61
N ALA A 313 20.83 8.78 -32.87
CA ALA A 313 20.20 8.94 -34.18
C ALA A 313 21.08 9.71 -35.19
N GLY A 314 22.28 10.14 -34.82
CA GLY A 314 23.17 10.96 -35.65
C GLY A 314 22.77 12.45 -35.74
N ASP A 315 21.74 12.88 -35.00
CA ASP A 315 21.26 14.26 -35.01
C ASP A 315 21.94 15.10 -33.92
N ARG A 316 23.22 15.41 -34.19
CA ARG A 316 24.06 16.23 -33.30
C ARG A 316 23.43 17.60 -33.00
N ALA A 317 22.79 18.23 -33.99
CA ALA A 317 22.19 19.55 -33.80
C ALA A 317 21.06 19.49 -32.77
N THR A 318 20.18 18.49 -32.85
CA THR A 318 19.13 18.27 -31.86
C THR A 318 19.70 17.89 -30.50
N ALA A 319 20.73 17.03 -30.45
CA ALA A 319 21.41 16.70 -29.20
C ALA A 319 21.94 17.95 -28.50
N CYS A 320 22.67 18.82 -29.21
CA CYS A 320 23.19 20.07 -28.65
C CYS A 320 22.09 21.03 -28.17
N ARG A 321 20.94 21.12 -28.86
CA ARG A 321 19.81 21.93 -28.37
C ARG A 321 19.23 21.40 -27.05
N HIS A 322 19.14 20.08 -26.90
CA HIS A 322 18.67 19.48 -25.66
C HIS A 322 19.64 19.73 -24.50
N LEU A 323 20.94 19.60 -24.75
CA LEU A 323 21.99 19.87 -23.75
C LEU A 323 22.05 21.36 -23.36
N ALA A 324 21.89 22.28 -24.31
CA ALA A 324 21.81 23.71 -24.01
C ALA A 324 20.62 24.03 -23.10
N THR A 325 19.45 23.43 -23.37
CA THR A 325 18.26 23.58 -22.50
C THR A 325 18.54 23.09 -21.09
N LEU A 326 19.24 21.95 -20.96
CA LEU A 326 19.59 21.34 -19.69
C LEU A 326 20.54 22.23 -18.87
N ALA A 327 21.57 22.80 -19.53
CA ALA A 327 22.51 23.75 -18.92
C ALA A 327 21.84 25.05 -18.45
N THR A 328 20.83 25.53 -19.18
CA THR A 328 20.10 26.76 -18.79
C THR A 328 19.10 26.51 -17.67
N ARG A 329 18.32 25.43 -17.74
CA ARG A 329 17.19 25.21 -16.82
C ARG A 329 17.55 24.47 -15.54
N TRP A 330 18.55 23.60 -15.60
CA TRP A 330 18.90 22.70 -14.49
C TRP A 330 20.42 22.54 -14.29
N PRO A 331 21.22 23.63 -14.28
CA PRO A 331 22.69 23.54 -14.25
C PRO A 331 23.22 22.75 -13.04
N GLU A 332 22.59 22.91 -11.88
CA GLU A 332 23.04 22.34 -10.60
C GLU A 332 22.61 20.89 -10.37
N THR A 333 21.78 20.33 -11.25
CA THR A 333 21.32 18.95 -11.12
C THR A 333 22.41 17.97 -11.55
N ARG A 334 22.25 16.69 -11.17
CA ARG A 334 23.12 15.62 -11.66
C ARG A 334 23.05 15.52 -13.19
N ALA A 335 21.83 15.60 -13.76
CA ALA A 335 21.63 15.59 -15.20
C ALA A 335 22.26 16.83 -15.87
N GLY A 336 22.10 18.01 -15.26
CA GLY A 336 22.76 19.27 -15.64
C GLY A 336 24.26 19.14 -15.86
N ARG A 337 24.98 18.67 -14.83
CA ARG A 337 26.43 18.45 -14.89
C ARG A 337 26.83 17.41 -15.94
N ALA A 338 26.10 16.29 -16.01
CA ALA A 338 26.34 15.27 -17.03
C ALA A 338 26.12 15.82 -18.45
N GLY A 339 25.09 16.67 -18.63
CA GLY A 339 24.79 17.36 -19.87
C GLY A 339 25.90 18.32 -20.29
N ALA A 340 26.44 19.10 -19.36
CA ALA A 340 27.57 20.01 -19.64
C ALA A 340 28.82 19.24 -20.10
N ALA A 341 29.17 18.15 -19.41
CA ALA A 341 30.28 17.29 -19.83
C ALA A 341 30.06 16.71 -21.23
N ARG A 342 28.84 16.22 -21.51
CA ARG A 342 28.47 15.68 -22.82
C ARG A 342 28.47 16.73 -23.93
N ALA A 343 28.05 17.96 -23.64
CA ALA A 343 28.08 19.06 -24.59
C ALA A 343 29.52 19.41 -25.00
N GLY A 344 30.47 19.35 -24.07
CA GLY A 344 31.90 19.48 -24.36
C GLY A 344 32.42 18.36 -25.26
N ALA A 345 32.08 17.10 -24.95
CA ALA A 345 32.46 15.94 -25.77
C ALA A 345 31.88 16.02 -27.19
N LEU A 346 30.66 16.52 -27.32
CA LEU A 346 30.02 16.77 -28.61
C LEU A 346 30.41 18.11 -29.23
N ALA A 347 31.37 18.87 -28.69
CA ALA A 347 31.75 20.20 -29.17
C ALA A 347 30.52 21.04 -29.61
N CYS A 348 29.49 21.06 -28.77
CA CYS A 348 28.33 21.91 -28.96
C CYS A 348 28.78 23.36 -28.83
N ALA A 349 28.28 24.24 -29.68
CA ALA A 349 28.46 25.67 -29.47
C ALA A 349 27.90 26.00 -28.08
N GLY A 350 28.71 26.63 -27.23
CA GLY A 350 28.26 27.06 -25.92
C GLY A 350 27.00 27.93 -26.06
N PRO A 351 26.12 27.98 -25.04
CA PRO A 351 25.07 28.99 -25.05
C PRO A 351 25.78 30.32 -25.25
N ALA A 352 25.52 30.99 -26.38
CA ALA A 352 26.03 32.33 -26.60
C ALA A 352 25.67 33.08 -25.32
N ALA A 353 26.67 33.58 -24.58
CA ALA A 353 26.45 34.25 -23.32
C ALA A 353 25.42 35.33 -23.61
N ALA A 354 24.18 35.10 -23.19
CA ALA A 354 23.13 36.08 -23.33
C ALA A 354 23.62 37.22 -22.44
N ALA A 355 24.11 38.28 -23.07
CA ALA A 355 24.55 39.46 -22.37
C ALA A 355 23.40 39.88 -21.44
N PRO A 356 23.70 40.18 -20.17
CA PRO A 356 22.70 40.39 -19.12
C PRO A 356 21.67 41.46 -19.47
#